data_AF-A0A0D1CIV9-F1
#
_entry.id   AF-A0A0D1CIV9-F1
#
_cell.length_a   1.000
_cell.length_b   1.000
_cell.length_c   1.000
_cell.angle_alpha   90.00
_cell.angle_beta   90.00
_cell.angle_gamma   90.00
#
_symmetry.space_group_name_H-M   'P 1'
#
loop_
_entity.id
_entity.type
_entity.pdbx_description
1 polymer ?
#
loop_
_entity_poly.entity_id
_entity_poly.type
_entity_poly.pdbx_seq_one_letter_code
_entity_poly.pdbx_strand_id
1 'polypeptide(L)' 'MAAPAFEHPALNAHALPTASPVTQALLSAAVTLAKWETRARTRAALRELPAERLPDIGLTTAEALHEGAKPFWRA' A
#
# COMPACT_ATOMS: atom_id res chain seq x y z
N MET A 1 -20.00 -5.96 -6.10
CA MET A 1 -20.59 -4.68 -5.66
C MET A 1 -20.90 -3.89 -6.91
N ALA A 2 -22.17 -3.75 -7.29
CA ALA A 2 -22.57 -3.05 -8.52
C ALA A 2 -22.24 -1.55 -8.37
N ALA A 3 -21.64 -0.95 -9.39
CA ALA A 3 -21.43 0.50 -9.41
C ALA A 3 -22.79 1.22 -9.28
N PRO A 4 -22.88 2.32 -8.52
CA PRO A 4 -24.13 3.07 -8.43
C PRO A 4 -24.45 3.64 -9.81
N ALA A 5 -25.61 3.29 -10.36
CA ALA A 5 -26.15 3.99 -11.51
C ALA A 5 -26.50 5.41 -11.06
N PHE A 6 -25.94 6.42 -11.75
CA PHE A 6 -26.33 7.80 -11.52
C PHE A 6 -27.78 8.00 -11.98
N GLU A 7 -28.53 8.86 -11.28
CA GLU A 7 -29.94 9.14 -11.61
C GLU A 7 -30.11 9.68 -13.04
N HIS A 8 -29.11 10.40 -13.54
CA HIS A 8 -29.15 10.98 -14.88
C HIS A 8 -28.53 10.02 -15.93
N PRO A 9 -29.30 9.53 -16.92
CA PRO A 9 -28.85 8.50 -17.86
C PRO A 9 -27.64 8.91 -18.72
N ALA A 10 -27.50 10.20 -19.03
CA ALA A 10 -26.33 10.71 -19.76
C ALA A 10 -25.01 10.54 -18.99
N LEU A 11 -25.06 10.51 -17.65
CA LEU A 11 -23.86 10.29 -16.82
C LEU A 11 -23.46 8.81 -16.82
N ASN A 12 -24.42 7.89 -16.94
CA ASN A 12 -24.15 6.46 -17.06
C ASN A 12 -23.47 6.09 -18.38
N ALA A 13 -23.68 6.87 -19.45
CA ALA A 13 -22.97 6.69 -20.73
C ALA A 13 -21.45 6.92 -20.60
N HIS A 14 -21.03 7.68 -19.58
CA HIS A 14 -19.63 7.91 -19.24
C HIS A 14 -19.17 7.12 -18.01
N ALA A 15 -20.06 6.34 -17.39
CA ALA A 15 -19.68 5.46 -16.30
C ALA A 15 -18.69 4.43 -16.85
N LEU A 16 -17.52 4.35 -16.21
CA LEU A 16 -16.53 3.35 -16.58
C LEU A 16 -17.19 1.97 -16.50
N PRO A 17 -17.06 1.12 -17.53
CA PRO A 17 -17.62 -0.22 -17.47
C PRO A 17 -17.12 -0.90 -16.21
N THR A 18 -18.00 -1.65 -15.53
CA THR A 18 -17.59 -2.47 -14.37
C THR A 18 -16.40 -3.30 -14.82
N ALA A 19 -15.22 -3.00 -14.28
CA ALA A 19 -13.99 -3.62 -14.71
C ALA A 19 -14.15 -5.15 -14.58
N SER A 20 -13.74 -5.89 -15.61
CA SER A 20 -13.76 -7.36 -15.60
C SER A 20 -13.16 -7.87 -14.29
N PRO A 21 -13.66 -8.99 -13.71
CA PRO A 21 -13.07 -9.58 -12.51
C PRO A 21 -11.56 -9.77 -12.61
N VAL A 22 -11.05 -10.08 -13.82
CA VAL A 22 -9.61 -10.19 -14.09
C VAL A 22 -8.89 -8.86 -13.91
N THR A 23 -9.44 -7.77 -14.45
CA THR A 23 -8.89 -6.42 -14.29
C THR A 23 -8.86 -6.00 -12.81
N GLN A 24 -9.93 -6.29 -12.06
CA GLN A 24 -9.99 -6.00 -10.63
C GLN A 24 -8.95 -6.80 -9.84
N ALA A 25 -8.74 -8.07 -10.19
CA ALA A 25 -7.73 -8.91 -9.57
C ALA A 25 -6.31 -8.39 -9.86
N LEU A 26 -6.03 -8.00 -11.11
CA LEU A 26 -4.73 -7.43 -11.50
C LEU A 26 -4.45 -6.11 -10.78
N LEU A 27 -5.44 -5.22 -10.66
CA LEU A 27 -5.30 -3.97 -9.91
C LEU A 27 -5.03 -4.23 -8.42
N SER A 28 -5.74 -5.18 -7.82
CA SER A 28 -5.55 -5.56 -6.43
C SER A 28 -4.16 -6.16 -6.17
N ALA A 29 -3.68 -6.98 -7.11
CA ALA A 29 -2.33 -7.53 -7.08
C ALA A 29 -1.27 -6.42 -7.22
N ALA A 30 -1.46 -5.47 -8.14
CA ALA A 30 -0.57 -4.33 -8.32
C ALA A 30 -0.47 -3.47 -7.05
N VAL A 31 -1.60 -3.16 -6.41
CA VAL A 31 -1.63 -2.44 -5.12
C VAL A 31 -0.89 -3.22 -4.02
N THR A 32 -1.06 -4.53 -3.98
CA THR A 32 -0.39 -5.39 -3.00
C THR A 32 1.12 -5.41 -3.20
N LEU A 33 1.58 -5.54 -4.46
CA LEU A 33 2.99 -5.46 -4.82
C LEU A 33 3.59 -4.08 -4.46
N ALA A 34 2.89 -2.99 -4.77
CA ALA A 34 3.33 -1.63 -4.41
C ALA A 34 3.48 -1.44 -2.89
N LYS A 35 2.58 -2.04 -2.08
CA LYS A 35 2.70 -2.05 -0.61
C LYS A 35 3.93 -2.81 -0.15
N TRP A 36 4.17 -3.99 -0.70
CA TRP A 36 5.34 -4.82 -0.39
C TRP A 36 6.66 -4.11 -0.74
N GLU A 37 6.72 -3.51 -1.93
CA GLU A 37 7.88 -2.74 -2.37
C GLU A 37 8.15 -1.53 -1.45
N THR A 38 7.10 -0.81 -1.07
CA THR A 38 7.19 0.31 -0.13
C THR A 38 7.67 -0.15 1.25
N ARG A 39 7.18 -1.28 1.76
CA ARG A 39 7.67 -1.86 3.03
C ARG A 39 9.13 -2.27 2.96
N ALA A 40 9.55 -2.90 1.86
CA ALA A 40 10.95 -3.28 1.66
C ALA A 40 11.87 -2.05 1.70
N ARG A 41 11.53 -1.00 0.95
CA ARG A 41 12.30 0.26 0.93
C ARG A 41 12.35 0.95 2.29
N THR A 42 11.19 1.12 2.94
CA THR A 42 11.10 1.81 4.23
C THR A 42 11.86 1.07 5.33
N ARG A 43 11.80 -0.27 5.36
CA ARG A 43 12.57 -1.08 6.31
C ARG A 43 14.06 -1.07 6.03
N ALA A 44 14.48 -1.04 4.76
CA ALA A 44 15.88 -0.85 4.40
C ALA A 44 16.39 0.50 4.91
N ALA A 45 15.66 1.58 4.64
CA ALA A 45 15.99 2.92 5.13
C ALA A 45 16.02 2.99 6.67
N LEU A 46 15.07 2.34 7.35
CA LEU A 46 15.02 2.29 8.81
C LEU A 46 16.24 1.57 9.42
N ARG A 47 16.77 0.55 8.73
CA ARG A 47 17.98 -0.18 9.16
C ARG A 47 19.26 0.62 8.97
N GLU A 48 19.27 1.54 8.01
CA GLU A 48 20.41 2.43 7.72
C GLU A 48 20.39 3.71 8.58
N LEU A 49 19.25 4.03 9.20
CA LEU A 49 19.08 5.23 10.01
C LEU A 49 19.89 5.14 11.32
N PRO A 50 20.74 6.15 11.64
CA PRO A 50 21.49 6.16 12.89
C PRO A 50 20.57 6.18 14.13
N ALA A 51 20.95 5.45 15.18
CA ALA A 51 20.14 5.27 16.39
C ALA A 51 19.77 6.60 17.09
N GLU A 52 20.67 7.57 17.03
CA GLU A 52 20.49 8.95 17.54
C GLU A 52 19.36 9.73 16.83
N ARG A 53 18.96 9.35 15.61
CA ARG A 53 17.87 10.00 14.85
C ARG A 53 16.51 9.31 15.01
N LEU A 54 16.47 8.10 15.58
CA LEU A 54 15.22 7.39 15.83
C LEU A 54 14.27 8.15 16.78
N PRO A 55 14.74 8.86 17.83
CA PRO A 55 13.89 9.67 18.69
C PRO A 55 13.16 10.79 17.95
N ASP A 56 13.76 11.35 16.89
CA ASP A 56 13.14 12.44 16.10
C ASP A 56 11.86 11.97 15.39
N ILE A 57 11.76 10.67 15.10
CA ILE A 57 10.57 10.03 14.51
C ILE A 57 9.78 9.21 15.54
N GLY A 58 10.09 9.36 16.83
CA GLY A 58 9.36 8.70 17.93
C GLY A 58 9.59 7.19 18.03
N LEU A 59 10.72 6.68 17.54
CA LEU A 59 11.07 5.26 17.62
C LEU A 59 12.24 5.02 18.58
N THR A 60 12.20 3.88 19.26
CA THR A 60 13.35 3.31 19.95
C THR A 60 14.19 2.43 19.01
N THR A 61 15.45 2.19 19.38
CA THR A 61 16.31 1.24 18.66
C THR A 61 15.70 -0.17 18.59
N ALA A 62 15.06 -0.64 19.66
CA ALA A 62 14.44 -1.95 19.70
C ALA A 62 13.27 -2.06 18.71
N GLU A 63 12.42 -1.05 18.62
CA GLU A 63 11.32 -0.99 17.64
C GLU A 63 11.83 -0.93 16.21
N ALA A 64 12.87 -0.12 15.95
CA ALA A 64 13.47 -0.01 14.63
C ALA A 64 14.08 -1.34 14.15
N LEU A 65 14.79 -2.05 15.03
CA LEU A 65 15.34 -3.38 14.73
C LEU A 65 14.23 -4.41 14.51
N HIS A 66 13.19 -4.39 15.35
CA HIS A 66 12.05 -5.29 15.22
C HIS A 66 11.32 -5.08 13.88
N GLU A 67 11.02 -3.83 13.52
CA GLU A 67 10.36 -3.49 12.26
C GLU A 67 11.25 -3.80 11.06
N GLY A 68 12.55 -3.47 11.12
CA GLY A 68 13.52 -3.73 10.06
C GLY A 68 13.77 -5.22 9.78
N ALA A 69 13.50 -6.10 10.76
CA ALA A 69 13.62 -7.55 10.60
C ALA A 69 12.39 -8.21 9.95
N LYS A 70 11.26 -7.49 9.81
CA LYS A 70 10.04 -8.07 9.23
C LYS A 70 10.18 -8.30 7.72
N PRO A 71 9.80 -9.48 7.20
CA PRO A 71 9.70 -9.71 5.76
C PRO A 71 8.73 -8.75 5.08
N PHE A 72 9.00 -8.35 3.83
CA PHE A 72 8.25 -7.30 3.12
C PHE A 72 6.73 -7.55 3.04
N TRP A 73 6.30 -8.82 3.02
CA TRP A 73 4.89 -9.19 2.93
C TRP A 73 4.13 -9.01 4.25
N ARG A 74 4.83 -9.00 5.38
CA ARG A 74 4.24 -8.89 6.71
C ARG A 74 4.01 -7.43 7.08
N ALA A 75 2.80 -7.11 7.55
CA ALA A 75 2.49 -5.86 8.23
C ALA A 75 2.98 -5.95 9.68
#